data_AF-W9AN08-F1
#
_entry.id   AF-W9AN08-F1
#
_cell.length_a   1.000
_cell.length_b   1.000
_cell.length_c   1.000
_cell.angle_alpha   90.00
_cell.angle_beta   90.00
_cell.angle_gamma   90.00
#
_symmetry.space_group_name_H-M   'P 1'
#
loop_
_entity.id
_entity.type
_entity.pdbx_description
1 polymer ?
#
loop_
_entity_poly.entity_id
_entity_poly.type
_entity_poly.pdbx_seq_one_letter_code
_entity_poly.pdbx_strand_id
1 'polypeptide(L)'
;MNRLYAVPAAAVLALLGATAVATAEPGDAVVALGKCYDPEKVVLQQPATFDYNCDGTGVLHDMVWTSWGVDGARGAGTDSSVQCQPNCAQGTRLVNPVVVHAWNPQPAKDAACPADVRYFTDLTIAYPQGAPPWITPGTEWSAGTDFVTVDGAPAVHFSGLSPLCA
;
A
#
# COMPACT_ATOMS: atom_id res chain seq x y z
N MET A 1 75.31 -43.37 -7.13
CA MET A 1 75.34 -44.57 -6.27
C MET A 1 74.20 -44.47 -5.26
N ASN A 2 73.39 -45.54 -5.17
CA ASN A 2 72.42 -45.97 -4.13
C ASN A 2 71.46 -44.93 -3.50
N ARG A 3 70.15 -44.94 -3.81
CA ARG A 3 69.07 -45.83 -3.29
C ARG A 3 69.06 -45.97 -1.77
N LEU A 4 67.98 -45.52 -1.10
CA LEU A 4 67.18 -46.34 -0.17
C LEU A 4 65.82 -45.64 0.18
N TYR A 5 64.74 -46.28 -0.28
CA TYR A 5 63.41 -46.59 0.31
C TYR A 5 62.40 -45.53 0.84
N ALA A 6 61.15 -45.85 0.51
CA ALA A 6 59.88 -45.16 0.72
C ALA A 6 59.24 -45.43 2.09
N VAL A 7 58.31 -44.54 2.50
CA VAL A 7 57.12 -44.88 3.30
C VAL A 7 55.96 -43.95 2.88
N PRO A 8 54.74 -44.47 2.60
CA PRO A 8 53.57 -43.68 2.20
C PRO A 8 52.75 -43.24 3.42
N ALA A 9 52.07 -42.09 3.38
CA ALA A 9 51.01 -41.80 4.36
C ALA A 9 50.02 -40.73 3.88
N ALA A 10 48.77 -41.19 3.75
CA ALA A 10 47.51 -40.50 4.02
C ALA A 10 47.16 -39.23 3.22
N ALA A 11 46.24 -39.42 2.28
CA ALA A 11 45.30 -38.41 1.83
C ALA A 11 44.42 -37.95 3.00
N VAL A 12 44.31 -36.64 3.19
CA VAL A 12 43.26 -36.02 4.01
C VAL A 12 42.53 -35.00 3.13
N LEU A 13 41.42 -35.43 2.53
CA LEU A 13 40.44 -34.52 1.95
C LEU A 13 39.71 -33.83 3.11
N ALA A 14 40.09 -32.59 3.41
CA ALA A 14 39.29 -31.72 4.27
C ALA A 14 38.14 -31.15 3.45
N LEU A 15 36.99 -31.83 3.48
CA LEU A 15 35.70 -31.27 3.08
C LEU A 15 35.31 -30.20 4.13
N LEU A 16 35.68 -28.95 3.87
CA LEU A 16 35.13 -27.81 4.59
C LEU A 16 33.67 -27.64 4.16
N GLY A 17 32.77 -28.24 4.94
CA GLY A 17 31.34 -27.99 4.84
C GLY A 17 31.05 -26.54 5.16
N ALA A 18 30.83 -25.73 4.13
CA ALA A 18 30.22 -24.42 4.27
C ALA A 18 28.77 -24.64 4.71
N THR A 19 28.50 -24.48 6.01
CA THR A 19 27.12 -24.28 6.47
C THR A 19 26.67 -22.93 5.95
N ALA A 20 25.96 -22.94 4.83
CA ALA A 20 25.22 -21.77 4.37
C ALA A 20 24.19 -21.44 5.46
N VAL A 21 24.47 -20.39 6.24
CA VAL A 21 23.47 -19.80 7.13
C VAL A 21 22.51 -19.08 6.19
N ALA A 22 21.35 -19.69 5.93
CA ALA A 22 20.28 -19.01 5.24
C ALA A 22 19.80 -17.89 6.16
N THR A 23 20.29 -16.68 5.94
CA THR A 23 19.69 -15.47 6.51
C THR A 23 18.28 -15.41 5.93
N ALA A 24 17.26 -15.58 6.77
CA ALA A 24 15.91 -15.26 6.36
C ALA A 24 15.92 -13.78 5.93
N GLU A 25 15.53 -13.50 4.68
CA GLU A 25 15.20 -12.14 4.27
C GLU A 25 14.21 -11.59 5.30
N PRO A 26 14.37 -10.35 5.79
CA PRO A 26 13.37 -9.74 6.66
C PRO A 26 12.02 -9.92 5.96
N GLY A 27 11.09 -10.65 6.58
CA GLY A 27 9.76 -10.79 6.00
C GLY A 27 9.22 -9.39 5.74
N ASP A 28 8.78 -9.12 4.52
CA ASP A 28 8.25 -7.82 4.13
C ASP A 28 7.21 -7.37 5.17
N ALA A 29 7.43 -6.21 5.79
CA ALA A 29 6.49 -5.71 6.78
C ALA A 29 5.10 -5.58 6.15
N VAL A 30 4.08 -6.12 6.84
CA VAL A 30 2.71 -6.11 6.33
C VAL A 30 2.20 -4.66 6.34
N VAL A 31 2.04 -4.08 5.15
CA VAL A 31 1.42 -2.77 4.98
C VAL A 31 0.06 -2.87 4.30
N ALA A 32 -0.87 -2.01 4.71
CA ALA A 32 -2.24 -1.99 4.23
C ALA A 32 -2.77 -0.55 4.06
N LEU A 33 -3.86 -0.39 3.30
CA LEU A 33 -4.63 0.85 3.31
C LEU A 33 -5.49 0.88 4.58
N GLY A 34 -5.39 1.96 5.37
CA GLY A 34 -6.05 2.05 6.67
C GLY A 34 -7.56 2.28 6.60
N LYS A 35 -8.03 3.14 5.70
CA LYS A 35 -9.42 3.60 5.71
C LYS A 35 -10.40 2.43 5.51
N CYS A 36 -11.42 2.34 6.36
CA CYS A 36 -12.48 1.31 6.30
C CYS A 36 -12.00 -0.14 6.49
N TYR A 37 -10.82 -0.37 7.09
CA TYR A 37 -10.40 -1.72 7.46
C TYR A 37 -11.39 -2.34 8.46
N ASP A 38 -11.78 -3.59 8.20
CA ASP A 38 -12.65 -4.41 9.04
C ASP A 38 -11.76 -5.44 9.76
N PRO A 39 -11.70 -5.42 11.12
CA PRO A 39 -10.82 -6.29 11.89
C PRO A 39 -11.17 -7.78 11.79
N GLU A 40 -12.39 -8.12 11.40
CA GLU A 40 -12.80 -9.52 11.19
C GLU A 40 -12.34 -10.05 9.82
N LYS A 41 -11.85 -9.18 8.95
CA LYS A 41 -11.40 -9.53 7.60
C LYS A 41 -9.89 -9.63 7.50
N VAL A 42 -9.46 -10.41 6.52
CA VAL A 42 -8.05 -10.51 6.16
C VAL A 42 -7.55 -9.13 5.74
N VAL A 43 -6.37 -8.76 6.23
CA VAL A 43 -5.65 -7.56 5.82
C VAL A 43 -5.34 -7.68 4.33
N LEU A 44 -6.04 -6.88 3.51
CA LEU A 44 -5.86 -6.89 2.07
C LEU A 44 -4.61 -6.09 1.68
N GLN A 45 -3.66 -6.79 1.09
CA GLN A 45 -2.53 -6.18 0.40
C GLN A 45 -2.85 -6.03 -1.08
N GLN A 46 -2.47 -4.91 -1.67
CA GLN A 46 -2.68 -4.62 -3.10
C GLN A 46 -4.12 -4.87 -3.58
N PRO A 47 -5.15 -4.34 -2.89
CA PRO A 47 -6.53 -4.64 -3.24
C PRO A 47 -6.88 -4.16 -4.65
N ALA A 48 -7.60 -4.98 -5.41
CA ALA A 48 -8.16 -4.59 -6.71
C ALA A 48 -9.36 -3.63 -6.57
N THR A 49 -10.05 -3.67 -5.42
CA THR A 49 -11.17 -2.80 -5.07
C THR A 49 -10.98 -2.24 -3.66
N PHE A 50 -11.16 -0.94 -3.48
CA PHE A 50 -11.04 -0.27 -2.18
C PHE A 50 -12.11 0.82 -2.02
N ASP A 51 -13.04 0.60 -1.09
CA ASP A 51 -14.02 1.62 -0.70
C ASP A 51 -13.37 2.57 0.29
N TYR A 52 -13.03 3.75 -0.19
CA TYR A 52 -12.41 4.76 0.64
C TYR A 52 -13.45 5.65 1.32
N ASN A 53 -14.75 5.48 1.17
CA ASN A 53 -15.76 6.23 1.95
C ASN A 53 -16.53 5.36 2.96
N CYS A 54 -16.32 4.04 2.92
CA CYS A 54 -16.94 3.03 3.78
C CYS A 54 -18.47 2.88 3.58
N ASP A 55 -19.04 3.50 2.55
CA ASP A 55 -20.47 3.51 2.25
C ASP A 55 -20.76 3.34 0.75
N GLY A 56 -19.74 3.00 -0.04
CA GLY A 56 -19.80 2.83 -1.48
C GLY A 56 -19.83 4.13 -2.28
N THR A 57 -19.86 5.32 -1.67
CA THR A 57 -19.92 6.60 -2.40
C THR A 57 -18.61 7.03 -3.03
N GLY A 58 -17.50 6.35 -2.70
CA GLY A 58 -16.18 6.55 -3.28
C GLY A 58 -15.42 5.23 -3.26
N VAL A 59 -15.23 4.63 -4.44
CA VAL A 59 -14.67 3.29 -4.57
C VAL A 59 -13.64 3.26 -5.69
N LEU A 60 -12.43 2.81 -5.37
CA LEU A 60 -11.43 2.45 -6.36
C LEU A 60 -11.72 1.04 -6.89
N HIS A 61 -11.66 0.85 -8.21
CA HIS A 61 -11.87 -0.40 -8.91
C HIS A 61 -10.75 -0.68 -9.91
N ASP A 62 -10.61 -1.96 -10.27
CA ASP A 62 -9.67 -2.45 -11.27
C ASP A 62 -8.24 -1.98 -11.01
N MET A 63 -7.87 -1.90 -9.73
CA MET A 63 -6.57 -1.40 -9.30
C MET A 63 -5.47 -2.39 -9.65
N VAL A 64 -4.45 -1.90 -10.35
CA VAL A 64 -3.21 -2.61 -10.65
C VAL A 64 -2.07 -1.87 -9.95
N TRP A 65 -1.39 -2.55 -9.02
CA TRP A 65 -0.31 -1.99 -8.23
C TRP A 65 1.05 -2.27 -8.87
N THR A 66 1.87 -1.24 -8.96
CA THR A 66 3.25 -1.31 -9.49
C THR A 66 4.30 -1.31 -8.38
N SER A 67 3.95 -0.79 -7.21
CA SER A 67 4.75 -0.89 -5.99
C SER A 67 3.85 -1.05 -4.78
N TRP A 68 4.35 -1.74 -3.75
CA TRP A 68 3.69 -1.91 -2.47
C TRP A 68 4.73 -2.29 -1.41
N GLY A 69 4.82 -1.53 -0.34
CA GLY A 69 5.76 -1.80 0.74
C GLY A 69 5.87 -0.62 1.70
N VAL A 70 6.81 -0.72 2.64
CA VAL A 70 7.05 0.32 3.66
C VAL A 70 7.42 1.68 3.07
N ASP A 71 8.01 1.69 1.87
CA ASP A 71 8.36 2.92 1.15
C ASP A 71 7.16 3.57 0.43
N GLY A 72 6.02 2.88 0.39
CA GLY A 72 4.79 3.34 -0.23
C GLY A 72 4.21 2.36 -1.24
N ALA A 73 3.01 2.67 -1.71
CA ALA A 73 2.29 1.93 -2.74
C ALA A 73 1.92 2.85 -3.90
N ARG A 74 2.05 2.34 -5.12
CA ARG A 74 1.62 3.05 -6.35
C ARG A 74 0.77 2.12 -7.19
N GLY A 75 -0.35 2.63 -7.67
CA GLY A 75 -1.26 1.86 -8.52
C GLY A 75 -2.05 2.73 -9.47
N ALA A 76 -2.72 2.10 -10.42
CA ALA A 76 -3.64 2.76 -11.34
C ALA A 76 -4.92 1.93 -11.48
N GLY A 77 -6.04 2.60 -11.74
CA GLY A 77 -7.34 1.96 -11.87
C GLY A 77 -8.42 2.98 -12.19
N THR A 78 -9.62 2.77 -11.67
CA THR A 78 -10.74 3.71 -11.82
C THR A 78 -11.29 4.11 -10.46
N ASP A 79 -11.61 5.38 -10.30
CA ASP A 79 -12.43 5.88 -9.19
C ASP A 79 -13.89 5.92 -9.63
N SER A 80 -14.79 5.43 -8.78
CA SER A 80 -16.23 5.60 -8.91
C SER A 80 -16.78 6.35 -7.70
N SER A 81 -17.11 7.62 -7.90
CA SER A 81 -17.46 8.54 -6.82
C SER A 81 -18.76 9.31 -7.05
N VAL A 82 -19.48 9.61 -5.98
CA VAL A 82 -20.78 10.31 -5.99
C VAL A 82 -20.62 11.75 -5.49
N GLN A 83 -21.26 12.70 -6.17
CA GLN A 83 -21.34 14.07 -5.68
C GLN A 83 -22.22 14.16 -4.42
N CYS A 84 -21.60 14.20 -3.25
CA CYS A 84 -22.32 14.19 -1.98
C CYS A 84 -22.66 15.57 -1.39
N GLN A 85 -22.36 16.66 -2.11
CA GLN A 85 -22.71 18.02 -1.73
C GLN A 85 -23.84 18.51 -2.64
N PRO A 86 -25.04 18.85 -2.12
CA PRO A 86 -25.42 18.92 -0.70
C PRO A 86 -25.83 17.58 -0.06
N ASN A 87 -26.17 16.55 -0.84
CA ASN A 87 -26.46 15.21 -0.33
C ASN A 87 -26.13 14.13 -1.39
N CYS A 88 -25.72 12.94 -0.95
CA CYS A 88 -25.36 11.83 -1.85
C CYS A 88 -26.54 11.23 -2.61
N ALA A 89 -27.77 11.31 -2.08
CA ALA A 89 -28.93 10.62 -2.67
C ALA A 89 -29.32 11.17 -4.05
N GLN A 90 -29.04 12.45 -4.28
CA GLN A 90 -29.28 13.14 -5.56
C GLN A 90 -27.99 13.30 -6.38
N GLY A 91 -26.86 12.86 -5.82
CA GLY A 91 -25.54 13.01 -6.42
C GLY A 91 -25.39 12.18 -7.69
N THR A 92 -24.73 12.75 -8.69
CA THR A 92 -24.32 11.98 -9.86
C THR A 92 -23.10 11.14 -9.51
N ARG A 93 -23.09 9.88 -9.96
CA ARG A 93 -21.91 9.02 -9.92
C ARG A 93 -21.06 9.29 -11.17
N LEU A 94 -19.78 9.61 -10.96
CA LEU A 94 -18.78 9.73 -12.01
C LEU A 94 -17.78 8.59 -11.90
N VAL A 95 -17.24 8.18 -13.04
CA VAL A 95 -16.17 7.19 -13.12
C VAL A 95 -15.01 7.80 -13.87
N ASN A 96 -13.83 7.81 -13.26
CA ASN A 96 -12.65 8.46 -13.82
C ASN A 96 -11.42 7.55 -13.68
N PRO A 97 -10.53 7.49 -14.68
CA PRO A 97 -9.25 6.81 -14.52
C PRO A 97 -8.39 7.56 -13.52
N VAL A 98 -7.68 6.81 -12.67
CA VAL A 98 -6.89 7.38 -11.58
C VAL A 98 -5.51 6.74 -11.45
N VAL A 99 -4.59 7.52 -10.90
CA VAL A 99 -3.32 7.06 -10.35
C VAL A 99 -3.34 7.29 -8.86
N VAL A 100 -2.95 6.27 -8.10
CA VAL A 100 -3.01 6.24 -6.65
C VAL A 100 -1.60 6.13 -6.08
N HIS A 101 -1.32 6.91 -5.06
CA HIS A 101 -0.10 6.80 -4.27
C HIS A 101 -0.46 6.79 -2.79
N ALA A 102 -0.02 5.78 -2.05
CA ALA A 102 -0.19 5.68 -0.60
C ALA A 102 1.17 5.64 0.07
N TRP A 103 1.34 6.34 1.18
CA TRP A 103 2.62 6.42 1.87
C TRP A 103 2.42 6.66 3.37
N ASN A 104 3.55 6.85 4.07
CA ASN A 104 3.59 7.08 5.51
C ASN A 104 2.91 5.96 6.32
N PRO A 105 3.37 4.69 6.21
CA PRO A 105 2.77 3.60 6.95
C PRO A 105 3.04 3.74 8.45
N GLN A 106 1.98 3.78 9.27
CA GLN A 106 2.06 3.91 10.73
C GLN A 106 1.39 2.72 11.41
N PRO A 107 1.79 2.36 12.64
CA PRO A 107 0.99 1.46 13.47
C PRO A 107 -0.44 2.00 13.65
N ALA A 108 -1.41 1.10 13.80
CA ALA A 108 -2.76 1.52 14.16
C ALA A 108 -2.77 2.23 15.52
N LYS A 109 -3.63 3.24 15.65
CA LYS A 109 -3.87 3.92 16.93
C LYS A 109 -4.78 3.09 17.84
N ASP A 110 -5.66 2.30 17.25
CA ASP A 110 -6.57 1.40 17.94
C ASP A 110 -5.87 0.06 18.21
N ALA A 111 -5.88 -0.35 19.48
CA ALA A 111 -5.27 -1.60 19.94
C ALA A 111 -6.06 -2.85 19.50
N ALA A 112 -7.30 -2.70 19.02
CA ALA A 112 -8.06 -3.79 18.43
C ALA A 112 -7.54 -4.18 17.03
N CYS A 113 -6.77 -3.31 16.37
CA CYS A 113 -6.15 -3.64 15.10
C CYS A 113 -4.94 -4.58 15.27
N PRO A 114 -4.63 -5.44 14.28
CA PRO A 114 -3.42 -6.24 14.26
C PRO A 114 -2.14 -5.42 14.48
N ALA A 115 -1.35 -5.78 15.50
CA ALA A 115 -0.16 -5.03 15.90
C ALA A 115 1.03 -5.19 14.94
N ASP A 116 1.02 -6.23 14.10
CA ASP A 116 2.02 -6.55 13.09
C ASP A 116 1.75 -5.88 11.73
N VAL A 117 0.67 -5.09 11.62
CA VAL A 117 0.28 -4.38 10.41
C VAL A 117 0.53 -2.89 10.56
N ARG A 118 1.12 -2.28 9.53
CA ARG A 118 1.19 -0.83 9.38
C ARG A 118 0.21 -0.36 8.32
N TYR A 119 -0.42 0.78 8.55
CA TYR A 119 -1.44 1.33 7.68
C TYR A 119 -0.95 2.62 7.06
N PHE A 120 -1.05 2.76 5.74
CA PHE A 120 -0.77 4.03 5.07
C PHE A 120 -1.73 5.10 5.60
N THR A 121 -1.15 6.15 6.19
CA THR A 121 -1.94 7.28 6.73
C THR A 121 -2.17 8.35 5.68
N ASP A 122 -1.45 8.30 4.57
CA ASP A 122 -1.55 9.26 3.49
C ASP A 122 -1.85 8.55 2.17
N LEU A 123 -2.78 9.10 1.41
CA LEU A 123 -3.25 8.56 0.13
C LEU A 123 -3.59 9.70 -0.82
N THR A 124 -3.09 9.67 -2.04
CA THR A 124 -3.59 10.53 -3.14
C THR A 124 -4.30 9.71 -4.19
N ILE A 125 -5.42 10.22 -4.67
CA ILE A 125 -6.14 9.74 -5.85
C ILE A 125 -6.07 10.87 -6.89
N ALA A 126 -5.19 10.74 -7.88
CA ALA A 126 -4.96 11.73 -8.93
C ALA A 126 -5.72 11.36 -10.22
N TYR A 127 -6.26 12.37 -10.90
CA TYR A 127 -7.16 12.24 -12.05
C TYR A 127 -6.51 12.74 -13.35
N PRO A 128 -5.66 11.93 -14.01
CA PRO A 128 -4.87 12.38 -15.16
C PRO A 128 -5.69 12.71 -16.42
N GLN A 129 -6.92 12.19 -16.54
CA GLN A 129 -7.78 12.41 -17.72
C GLN A 129 -9.02 13.28 -17.41
N GLY A 130 -8.98 14.01 -16.30
CA GLY A 130 -10.08 14.88 -15.85
C GLY A 130 -10.69 14.37 -14.56
N ALA A 131 -10.82 15.29 -13.60
CA ALA A 131 -11.41 15.03 -12.30
C ALA A 131 -12.91 15.32 -12.30
N PRO A 132 -13.66 14.71 -11.37
CA PRO A 132 -14.99 15.18 -11.00
C PRO A 132 -15.04 16.70 -10.75
N PRO A 133 -16.12 17.41 -11.18
CA PRO A 133 -16.21 18.88 -11.09
C PRO A 133 -16.11 19.45 -9.67
N TRP A 134 -16.37 18.65 -8.64
CA TRP A 134 -16.27 19.07 -7.25
C TRP A 134 -14.84 19.03 -6.70
N ILE A 135 -13.89 18.38 -7.40
CA ILE A 135 -12.48 18.37 -7.01
C ILE A 135 -11.82 19.63 -7.58
N THR A 136 -11.71 20.65 -6.73
CA THR A 136 -11.08 21.93 -7.05
C THR A 136 -9.78 22.06 -6.27
N PRO A 137 -8.60 21.93 -6.89
CA PRO A 137 -7.33 22.07 -6.19
C PRO A 137 -7.22 23.39 -5.39
N GLY A 138 -6.68 23.31 -4.18
CA GLY A 138 -6.58 24.43 -3.24
C GLY A 138 -7.77 24.57 -2.29
N THR A 139 -8.78 23.69 -2.37
CA THR A 139 -9.90 23.64 -1.42
C THR A 139 -9.85 22.36 -0.57
N GLU A 140 -10.59 22.35 0.53
CA GLU A 140 -10.72 21.19 1.41
C GLU A 140 -12.17 20.67 1.35
N TRP A 141 -12.36 19.36 1.33
CA TRP A 141 -13.69 18.74 1.45
C TRP A 141 -14.12 18.61 2.92
N SER A 142 -13.18 18.17 3.75
CA SER A 142 -13.28 18.04 5.20
C SER A 142 -11.86 17.91 5.77
N ALA A 143 -11.68 18.14 7.06
CA ALA A 143 -10.38 17.99 7.72
C ALA A 143 -9.68 16.67 7.33
N GLY A 144 -8.47 16.78 6.78
CA GLY A 144 -7.68 15.64 6.32
C GLY A 144 -8.09 15.08 4.95
N THR A 145 -8.92 15.80 4.19
CA THR A 145 -9.28 15.50 2.79
C THR A 145 -9.18 16.78 1.97
N ASP A 146 -8.00 16.98 1.40
CA ASP A 146 -7.64 18.16 0.63
C ASP A 146 -7.75 17.87 -0.87
N PHE A 147 -8.13 18.87 -1.65
CA PHE A 147 -7.99 18.83 -3.11
C PHE A 147 -6.70 19.53 -3.48
N VAL A 148 -5.81 18.80 -4.13
CA VAL A 148 -4.43 19.22 -4.42
C VAL A 148 -4.10 18.98 -5.90
N THR A 149 -2.88 19.32 -6.31
CA THR A 149 -2.33 18.94 -7.61
C THR A 149 -1.15 18.00 -7.41
N VAL A 150 -1.19 16.85 -8.06
CA VAL A 150 -0.11 15.85 -8.08
C VAL A 150 0.31 15.64 -9.53
N ASP A 151 1.58 15.85 -9.84
CA ASP A 151 2.15 15.69 -11.19
C ASP A 151 1.36 16.42 -12.29
N GLY A 152 0.80 17.60 -11.96
CA GLY A 152 0.01 18.41 -12.88
C GLY A 152 -1.45 17.98 -13.03
N ALA A 153 -1.89 16.91 -12.37
CA ALA A 153 -3.28 16.47 -12.34
C ALA A 153 -3.98 16.88 -11.03
N PRO A 154 -5.28 17.24 -11.06
CA PRO A 154 -6.07 17.38 -9.84
C PRO A 154 -6.12 16.05 -9.08
N ALA A 155 -6.06 16.12 -7.76
CA ALA A 155 -6.08 14.94 -6.89
C ALA A 155 -6.84 15.21 -5.59
N VAL A 156 -7.37 14.14 -5.01
CA VAL A 156 -7.76 14.13 -3.59
C VAL A 156 -6.56 13.62 -2.80
N HIS A 157 -6.15 14.36 -1.76
CA HIS A 157 -5.18 13.91 -0.76
C HIS A 157 -5.91 13.65 0.54
N PHE A 158 -5.83 12.42 1.02
CA PHE A 158 -6.22 12.05 2.36
C PHE A 158 -4.99 12.04 3.27
N SER A 159 -5.08 12.66 4.43
CA SER A 159 -4.06 12.61 5.48
C SER A 159 -4.65 12.08 6.79
N GLY A 160 -3.80 11.42 7.58
CA GLY A 160 -4.20 10.87 8.87
C GLY A 160 -5.22 9.73 8.78
N LEU A 161 -5.25 9.00 7.66
CA LEU A 161 -6.07 7.79 7.52
C LEU A 161 -5.76 6.80 8.64
N SER A 162 -6.80 6.30 9.28
CA SER A 162 -6.69 5.30 10.36
C SER A 162 -7.65 4.15 10.08
N PRO A 163 -7.25 2.90 10.39
CA PRO A 163 -8.20 1.79 10.47
C PRO A 163 -9.23 2.01 11.58
N LEU A 164 -10.40 1.40 11.39
CA LEU A 164 -11.52 1.39 12.34
C LEU A 164 -11.71 -0.06 12.81
N CYS A 165 -11.07 -0.42 13.92
CA CYS A 165 -11.08 -1.81 14.42
C CYS A 165 -12.02 -2.02 15.61
N ALA A 166 -12.84 -1.01 15.95
CA ALA A 166 -13.77 -1.00 17.08
C ALA A 166 -15.09 -0.29 16.75
#